data_AF-F2R0T5-F1
#
_entry.id   AF-F2R0T5-F1
#
_cell.length_a   1.000
_cell.length_b   1.000
_cell.length_c   1.000
_cell.angle_alpha   90.00
_cell.angle_beta   90.00
_cell.angle_gamma   90.00
#
_symmetry.space_group_name_H-M   'P 1'
#
loop_
_entity.id
_entity.type
_entity.pdbx_description
1 polymer ?
#
loop_
_entity_poly.entity_id
_entity_poly.type
_entity_poly.pdbx_seq_one_letter_code
_entity_poly.pdbx_strand_id
1 'polypeptide(L)' 'MMSQITATEYGLASKSLEDIEPLGQITQRRAETILNDSRRQWPDVYLVQRTDGAAWQPAASLHLGR' A
#
# COMPACT_ATOMS: atom_id res chain seq x y z
N MET A 1 -18.98 9.85 -22.05
CA MET A 1 -18.81 8.88 -20.94
C MET A 1 -17.40 9.07 -20.42
N MET A 2 -17.21 9.86 -19.35
CA MET A 2 -15.90 9.97 -18.71
C MET A 2 -15.66 8.63 -18.03
N SER A 3 -14.76 7.81 -18.57
CA SER A 3 -14.26 6.64 -17.85
C SER A 3 -13.61 7.17 -16.58
N GLN A 4 -14.27 7.00 -15.44
CA GLN A 4 -13.69 7.27 -14.14
C GLN A 4 -12.45 6.36 -14.07
N ILE A 5 -11.27 6.95 -14.24
CA ILE A 5 -10.02 6.21 -14.09
C ILE A 5 -9.94 5.93 -12.60
N THR A 6 -10.37 4.74 -12.21
CA THR A 6 -10.29 4.24 -10.85
C THR A 6 -8.81 4.13 -10.49
N ALA A 7 -8.25 5.19 -9.93
CA ALA A 7 -6.85 5.25 -9.56
C ALA A 7 -6.67 4.62 -8.16
N THR A 8 -5.89 3.54 -8.12
CA THR A 8 -5.47 2.93 -6.85
C THR A 8 -4.20 3.60 -6.38
N GLU A 9 -4.25 4.15 -5.17
CA GLU A 9 -3.09 4.66 -4.45
C GLU A 9 -2.61 3.60 -3.47
N TYR A 10 -1.30 3.47 -3.35
CA TYR A 10 -0.66 2.61 -2.37
C TYR A 10 0.04 3.45 -1.31
N GLY A 11 0.16 2.89 -0.11
CA GLY A 11 0.81 3.50 1.03
C GLY A 11 1.42 2.45 1.94
N LEU A 12 2.31 2.89 2.82
CA LEU A 12 2.84 2.09 3.91
C LEU A 12 2.20 2.53 5.22
N ALA A 13 1.66 1.58 5.95
CA ALA A 13 1.21 1.79 7.32
C ALA A 13 2.13 1.01 8.27
N SER A 14 2.27 1.46 9.50
CA SER A 14 2.97 0.72 10.56
C SER A 14 1.97 0.21 11.59
N LYS A 15 2.28 -0.91 12.26
CA LYS A 15 1.53 -1.31 13.45
C LYS A 15 1.90 -0.50 14.69
N SER A 16 3.09 0.11 14.67
CA SER A 16 3.65 0.85 15.80
C SER A 16 3.43 2.36 15.70
N LEU A 17 3.07 2.86 14.52
CA LEU A 17 2.79 4.26 14.26
C LEU A 17 1.40 4.37 13.62
N GLU A 18 0.59 5.31 14.08
CA GLU A 18 -0.73 5.59 13.49
C GLU A 18 -0.66 6.37 12.16
N ASP A 19 0.56 6.53 11.61
CA ASP A 19 0.80 7.27 10.38
C ASP A 19 0.81 6.36 9.14
N ILE A 20 0.33 6.90 8.02
CA ILE A 20 0.33 6.24 6.72
C ILE A 20 1.14 7.10 5.78
N GLU A 21 2.23 6.55 5.26
CA GLU A 21 3.06 7.18 4.25
C GLU A 21 2.50 6.86 2.85
N PRO A 22 1.87 7.82 2.15
CA PRO A 22 1.36 7.58 0.81
C PRO A 22 2.51 7.46 -0.20
N LEU A 23 2.57 6.32 -0.90
CA LEU A 23 3.50 6.11 -2.02
C LEU A 23 2.96 6.68 -3.34
N GLY A 24 1.66 6.99 -3.38
CA GLY A 24 0.95 7.54 -4.53
C GLY A 24 0.38 6.47 -5.47
N GLN A 25 0.03 6.90 -6.68
CA GLN A 25 -0.54 6.04 -7.72
C GLN A 25 0.57 5.24 -8.41
N ILE A 26 0.90 4.10 -7.84
CA ILE A 26 1.91 3.16 -8.38
C ILE A 26 1.29 1.79 -8.61
N THR A 27 2.01 0.90 -9.31
CA THR A 27 1.58 -0.49 -9.43
C THR A 27 1.81 -1.24 -8.11
N GLN A 28 0.97 -2.24 -7.84
CA GLN A 28 1.12 -3.11 -6.67
C GLN A 28 2.55 -3.67 -6.53
N ARG A 29 3.15 -4.17 -7.63
CA ARG A 29 4.52 -4.71 -7.62
C ARG A 29 5.55 -3.69 -7.14
N ARG A 30 5.39 -2.42 -7.53
CA ARG A 30 6.31 -1.36 -7.08
C ARG A 30 6.10 -1.06 -5.60
N ALA A 31 4.86 -1.05 -5.14
CA ALA A 31 4.52 -0.88 -3.74
C ALA A 31 5.06 -2.02 -2.86
N GLU A 32 4.99 -3.27 -3.33
CA GLU A 32 5.59 -4.44 -2.68
C GLU A 32 7.12 -4.37 -2.63
N THR A 33 7.75 -3.85 -3.68
CA THR A 33 9.20 -3.63 -3.70
C THR A 33 9.61 -2.62 -2.63
N ILE A 34 8.88 -1.51 -2.52
CA ILE A 34 9.10 -0.48 -1.50
C ILE A 34 8.85 -1.07 -0.11
N LEU A 35 7.73 -1.80 0.10
CA LEU A 35 7.45 -2.51 1.35
C LEU A 35 8.62 -3.40 1.78
N ASN A 36 9.15 -4.22 0.87
CA ASN A 36 10.25 -5.13 1.19
C ASN A 36 11.54 -4.39 1.58
N ASP A 37 11.80 -3.23 0.98
CA ASP A 37 12.93 -2.38 1.36
C ASP A 37 12.69 -1.74 2.74
N SER A 38 11.52 -1.14 2.95
CA SER A 38 11.11 -0.54 4.22
C SER A 38 11.10 -1.55 5.36
N ARG A 39 10.69 -2.81 5.12
CA ARG A 39 10.69 -3.88 6.12
C ARG A 39 12.06 -4.25 6.67
N ARG A 40 13.15 -3.90 5.97
CA ARG A 40 14.51 -4.07 6.48
C ARG A 40 14.83 -3.12 7.63
N GLN A 41 14.21 -1.94 7.62
CA GLN A 41 14.37 -0.91 8.64
C GLN A 41 13.24 -0.95 9.67
N TRP A 42 12.01 -1.20 9.20
CA TRP A 42 10.78 -1.19 10.00
C TRP A 42 9.99 -2.49 9.77
N PRO A 43 10.23 -3.56 10.56
CA PRO A 43 9.63 -4.87 10.32
C PRO A 43 8.10 -4.89 10.45
N ASP A 44 7.54 -3.90 11.15
CA ASP A 44 6.10 -3.77 11.44
C ASP A 44 5.29 -3.04 10.36
N VAL A 45 5.94 -2.57 9.28
CA VAL A 45 5.24 -1.92 8.16
C VAL A 45 4.53 -2.94 7.26
N TYR A 46 3.35 -2.55 6.77
CA TYR A 46 2.52 -3.32 5.87
C TYR A 46 1.92 -2.43 4.78
N LEU A 47 1.52 -3.05 3.68
CA LEU A 47 0.98 -2.33 2.54
C LEU A 47 -0.50 -2.01 2.75
N VAL A 48 -0.88 -0.77 2.50
CA VAL A 48 -2.26 -0.31 2.40
C VAL A 48 -2.55 0.21 1.00
N GLN A 49 -3.81 0.16 0.61
CA GLN A 49 -4.30 0.70 -0.64
C GLN A 49 -5.59 1.48 -0.40
N ARG A 50 -5.84 2.48 -1.24
CA ARG A 50 -7.13 3.15 -1.36
C ARG A 50 -7.44 3.39 -2.82
N THR A 51 -8.72 3.55 -3.11
CA THR A 51 -9.20 3.82 -4.47
C THR A 51 -10.03 5.09 -4.43
N ASP A 52 -9.72 6.03 -5.32
CA ASP A 52 -10.49 7.28 -5.47
C ASP A 52 -10.68 8.06 -4.14
N GLY A 53 -9.61 8.16 -3.35
CA GLY A 53 -9.64 8.87 -2.05
C GLY A 53 -10.44 8.18 -0.94
N ALA A 54 -10.87 6.93 -1.14
CA ALA A 54 -11.50 6.14 -0.09
C ALA A 54 -10.59 5.94 1.13
N ALA A 55 -11.14 5.40 2.22
CA ALA A 55 -10.37 5.02 3.39
C ALA A 55 -9.28 4.01 3.00
N TRP A 56 -8.11 4.14 3.66
CA TRP A 56 -7.03 3.17 3.52
C TRP A 56 -7.47 1.80 4.03
N GLN A 57 -7.17 0.77 3.25
CA GLN A 57 -7.45 -0.62 3.60
C GLN A 57 -6.16 -1.42 3.42
N PRO A 58 -5.94 -2.50 4.20
CA PRO A 58 -4.83 -3.40 3.95
C PRO A 58 -4.86 -3.86 2.50
N ALA A 59 -3.78 -3.61 1.77
CA ALA A 59 -3.63 -4.17 0.44
C ALA A 59 -3.61 -5.68 0.65
N ALA A 60 -4.44 -6.41 -0.10
CA ALA A 60 -4.41 -7.86 -0.07
C ALA A 60 -3.06 -8.30 -0.60
N SER A 61 -2.07 -8.41 0.29
CA SER A 61 -0.85 -9.13 0.02
C SER A 61 -1.32 -10.53 -0.31
N LEU A 62 -1.20 -10.92 -1.58
CA LEU A 62 -1.31 -12.31 -1.96
C LEU A 62 -0.42 -13.03 -0.95
N HIS A 63 -1.03 -13.86 -0.10
CA HIS A 63 -0.32 -14.79 0.75
C HIS A 63 0.58 -15.57 -0.21
N LEU A 64 1.87 -15.19 -0.33
CA LEU A 64 2.86 -16.12 -0.82
C LEU A 64 2.86 -17.21 0.25
N GLY A 65 2.19 -18.31 -0.11
CA GLY A 65 2.00 -19.46 0.74
C GLY A 65 3.32 -19.93 1.32
N ARG A 66 3.24 -20.25 2.62
CA ARG A 66 3.96 -21.31 3.34
C ARG A 66 5.12 -21.98 2.64
#